data_AF-A0A2N1J7B1-F1
#
_entry.id   AF-A0A2N1J7B1-F1
#
_cell.length_a   1.000
_cell.length_b   1.000
_cell.length_c   1.000
_cell.angle_alpha   90.00
_cell.angle_beta   90.00
_cell.angle_gamma   90.00
#
_symmetry.space_group_name_H-M   'P 1'
#
loop_
_entity.id
_entity.type
_entity.pdbx_description
1 polymer ?
#
loop_
_entity_poly.entity_id
_entity_poly.type
_entity_poly.pdbx_seq_one_letter_code
_entity_poly.pdbx_strand_id
1 'polypeptide(L)'
;MTARATECVCRGFGIVGSGVFLGMTLSVSSVTLPMILRQRTIKPRERVELFKDMYELTVARWLPIGVLASLSYFAAAYFAPAHSGRHAKSVLFAAGAAMISIAPCTLLFVMEHVTKLKGYLKLADSGAVCM
;
A
#
# COMPACT_ATOMS: atom_id res chain seq x y z
N MET A 1 14.29 15.53 29.06
CA MET A 1 14.89 15.62 27.70
C MET A 1 14.52 14.46 26.77
N THR A 2 14.14 13.29 27.29
CA THR A 2 13.90 12.07 26.50
C THR A 2 12.67 12.11 25.58
N ALA A 3 11.55 12.69 26.02
CA ALA A 3 10.29 12.67 25.25
C ALA A 3 10.35 13.38 23.87
N ARG A 4 11.10 14.49 23.75
CA ARG A 4 11.26 15.21 22.47
C ARG A 4 12.09 14.43 21.46
N ALA A 5 13.12 13.70 21.93
CA ALA A 5 13.94 12.86 21.06
C ALA A 5 13.10 11.70 20.50
N THR A 6 12.29 11.05 21.34
CA THR A 6 11.38 9.97 20.92
C THR A 6 10.35 10.46 19.90
N GLU A 7 9.74 11.62 20.10
CA GLU A 7 8.81 12.21 19.13
C GLU A 7 9.46 12.45 17.76
N CYS A 8 10.66 13.05 17.73
CA CYS A 8 11.37 13.30 16.48
C CYS A 8 11.73 12.00 15.74
N VAL A 9 12.18 10.98 16.47
CA VAL A 9 12.50 9.67 15.87
C VAL A 9 11.24 9.02 15.31
N CYS A 10 10.13 9.00 16.06
CA CYS A 10 8.87 8.43 15.58
C CYS A 10 8.32 9.17 14.35
N ARG A 11 8.38 10.51 14.32
CA ARG A 11 7.99 11.28 13.12
C ARG A 11 8.90 10.98 11.93
N GLY A 12 10.22 10.88 12.15
CA GLY A 12 11.18 10.54 11.10
C GLY A 12 10.90 9.17 10.48
N PHE A 13 10.67 8.16 11.31
CA PHE A 13 10.28 6.82 10.84
C PHE A 13 8.96 6.84 10.07
N GLY A 14 7.96 7.59 10.54
CA GLY A 14 6.70 7.76 9.83
C GLY A 14 6.87 8.39 8.44
N ILE A 15 7.67 9.46 8.34
CA ILE A 15 7.94 10.16 7.08
C ILE A 15 8.71 9.27 6.10
N VAL A 16 9.74 8.55 6.58
CA VAL A 16 10.51 7.64 5.72
C VAL A 16 9.64 6.46 5.28
N GLY A 17 8.90 5.84 6.20
CA GLY A 17 8.01 4.73 5.89
C GLY A 17 6.91 5.12 4.90
N SER A 18 6.32 6.30 5.08
CA SER A 18 5.32 6.84 4.16
C SER A 18 5.88 7.22 2.79
N GLY A 19 7.09 7.80 2.74
CA GLY A 19 7.78 8.12 1.50
C GLY A 19 8.14 6.87 0.70
N VAL A 20 8.67 5.83 1.35
CA VAL A 20 8.97 4.55 0.70
C VAL A 20 7.68 3.90 0.17
N PHE A 21 6.62 3.89 0.98
CA PHE A 21 5.32 3.35 0.58
C PHE A 21 4.77 4.08 -0.66
N LEU A 22 4.75 5.41 -0.65
CA LEU A 22 4.24 6.23 -1.74
C LEU A 22 5.11 6.10 -3.00
N GLY A 23 6.45 6.13 -2.85
CA GLY A 23 7.39 5.99 -3.96
C GLY A 23 7.27 4.64 -4.65
N MET A 24 7.11 3.54 -3.89
CA MET A 24 6.86 2.24 -4.49
C MET A 24 5.47 2.18 -5.16
N THR A 25 4.43 2.74 -4.55
CA THR A 25 3.07 2.78 -5.14
C THR A 25 3.08 3.49 -6.49
N LEU A 26 3.75 4.63 -6.56
CA LEU A 26 3.92 5.40 -7.78
C LEU A 26 4.75 4.64 -8.81
N SER A 27 5.85 4.02 -8.41
CA SER A 27 6.70 3.23 -9.31
C SER A 27 5.92 2.06 -9.95
N VAL A 28 5.16 1.32 -9.15
CA VAL A 28 4.30 0.23 -9.65
C VAL A 28 3.24 0.76 -10.62
N SER A 29 2.60 1.87 -10.28
CA SER A 29 1.50 2.42 -11.08
C SER A 29 1.95 3.08 -12.38
N SER A 30 3.13 3.73 -12.36
CA SER A 30 3.65 4.52 -13.49
C SER A 30 4.57 3.74 -14.42
N VAL A 31 5.26 2.72 -13.92
CA VAL A 31 6.26 1.96 -14.69
C VAL A 31 5.81 0.52 -14.88
N THR A 32 5.58 -0.21 -13.78
CA THR A 32 5.38 -1.67 -13.84
C THR A 32 4.07 -2.05 -14.51
N LEU A 33 2.95 -1.44 -14.10
CA LEU A 33 1.64 -1.69 -14.69
C LEU A 33 1.55 -1.38 -16.20
N PRO A 34 1.94 -0.18 -16.68
CA PRO A 34 1.87 0.11 -18.11
C PRO A 34 2.84 -0.73 -18.93
N MET A 35 3.99 -1.14 -18.38
CA MET A 35 4.92 -2.04 -19.06
C MET A 35 4.31 -3.45 -19.27
N ILE A 36 3.69 -4.01 -18.23
CA ILE A 36 2.97 -5.30 -18.30
C ILE A 36 1.80 -5.23 -19.29
N LEU A 37 1.06 -4.13 -19.31
CA LEU A 37 -0.08 -3.95 -20.21
C LEU A 37 0.34 -3.75 -21.68
N ARG A 38 1.45 -3.03 -21.92
CA ARG A 38 1.98 -2.78 -23.27
C ARG A 38 2.68 -3.98 -23.90
N GLN A 39 3.21 -4.92 -23.12
CA GLN A 39 3.79 -6.14 -23.65
C GLN A 39 2.71 -7.07 -24.22
N ARG A 40 2.61 -7.10 -25.56
CA ARG A 40 1.70 -7.99 -26.32
C ARG A 40 2.19 -9.43 -26.44
N THR A 41 3.44 -9.71 -26.10
CA THR A 41 4.06 -11.04 -26.18
C THR A 41 3.73 -11.95 -24.99
N ILE A 42 3.21 -11.38 -23.89
CA ILE A 42 2.86 -12.15 -22.69
C ILE A 42 1.46 -12.73 -22.86
N LYS A 43 1.32 -14.04 -22.62
CA LYS A 43 0.00 -14.70 -22.70
C LYS A 43 -0.92 -14.15 -21.60
N PRO A 44 -2.25 -14.11 -21.82
CA PRO A 44 -3.20 -13.61 -20.82
C PRO A 44 -3.05 -14.28 -19.44
N ARG A 45 -2.74 -15.58 -19.44
CA ARG A 45 -2.49 -16.39 -18.24
C ARG A 45 -1.26 -15.93 -17.45
N GLU A 46 -0.13 -15.75 -18.12
CA GLU A 46 1.10 -15.24 -17.51
C GLU A 46 0.90 -13.83 -16.96
N ARG A 47 0.11 -12.99 -17.64
CA ARG A 47 -0.19 -11.63 -17.17
C ARG A 47 -0.95 -11.63 -15.83
N VAL A 48 -1.87 -12.57 -15.64
CA VAL A 48 -2.64 -12.70 -14.39
C VAL A 48 -1.81 -13.32 -13.28
N GLU A 49 -0.95 -14.29 -13.58
CA GLU A 49 0.02 -14.82 -12.60
C GLU A 49 0.99 -13.72 -12.14
N LEU A 50 1.52 -12.92 -13.06
CA LEU A 50 2.41 -11.80 -12.72
C LEU A 50 1.72 -10.76 -11.82
N PHE A 51 0.44 -10.48 -12.10
CA PHE A 51 -0.38 -9.58 -11.27
C PHE A 51 -0.63 -10.16 -9.88
N LYS A 52 -0.87 -11.48 -9.79
CA LYS A 52 -1.06 -12.17 -8.53
C LYS A 52 0.22 -12.16 -7.70
N ASP A 53 1.37 -12.45 -8.29
CA ASP A 53 2.67 -12.43 -7.61
C ASP A 53 3.02 -11.01 -7.14
N MET A 54 2.78 -10.00 -7.98
CA MET A 54 2.90 -8.60 -7.57
C MET A 54 2.01 -8.27 -6.38
N TYR A 55 0.76 -8.75 -6.39
CA TYR A 55 -0.18 -8.52 -5.30
C TYR A 55 0.28 -9.19 -4.00
N GLU A 56 0.70 -10.45 -4.04
CA GLU A 56 1.20 -11.17 -2.87
C GLU A 56 2.48 -10.51 -2.31
N LEU A 57 3.43 -10.12 -3.17
CA LEU A 57 4.62 -9.36 -2.77
C LEU A 57 4.26 -8.01 -2.15
N THR A 58 3.25 -7.34 -2.70
CA THR A 58 2.77 -6.05 -2.18
C THR A 58 2.13 -6.23 -0.82
N VAL A 59 1.24 -7.19 -0.63
CA VAL A 59 0.60 -7.47 0.66
C VAL A 59 1.64 -7.89 1.70
N ALA A 60 2.58 -8.78 1.34
CA ALA A 60 3.59 -9.28 2.27
C ALA A 60 4.58 -8.20 2.74
N ARG A 61 4.96 -7.26 1.86
CA ARG A 61 5.99 -6.25 2.18
C ARG A 61 5.40 -4.89 2.57
N TRP A 62 4.28 -4.46 2.00
CA TRP A 62 3.83 -3.07 2.10
C TRP A 62 2.86 -2.87 3.25
N LEU A 63 2.02 -3.86 3.52
CA LEU A 63 1.09 -3.85 4.62
C LEU A 63 1.80 -3.70 5.98
N PRO A 64 2.89 -4.45 6.29
CA PRO A 64 3.64 -4.22 7.52
C PRO A 64 4.36 -2.86 7.54
N ILE A 65 4.88 -2.36 6.42
CA ILE A 65 5.53 -1.03 6.35
C ILE A 65 4.52 0.09 6.63
N GLY A 66 3.32 0.01 6.04
CA GLY A 66 2.24 0.97 6.28
C GLY A 66 1.73 0.94 7.72
N VAL A 67 1.62 -0.24 8.32
CA VAL A 67 1.25 -0.41 9.74
C VAL A 67 2.34 0.10 10.68
N LEU A 68 3.61 -0.16 10.39
CA LEU A 68 4.72 0.39 11.18
C LEU A 68 4.78 1.92 11.07
N ALA A 69 4.53 2.47 9.89
CA ALA A 69 4.43 3.91 9.69
C ALA A 69 3.25 4.50 10.48
N SER A 70 2.06 3.88 10.43
CA SER A 70 0.89 4.36 11.19
C SER A 70 1.13 4.33 12.70
N LEU A 71 1.69 3.23 13.22
CA LEU A 71 2.07 3.10 14.63
C LEU A 71 3.10 4.16 15.04
N SER A 72 4.06 4.49 14.17
CA SER A 72 5.03 5.54 14.42
C SER A 72 4.39 6.93 14.51
N TYR A 73 3.38 7.22 13.68
CA TYR A 73 2.62 8.48 13.75
C TYR A 73 1.72 8.57 14.98
N PHE A 74 1.07 7.47 15.38
CA PHE A 74 0.30 7.41 16.62
C PHE A 74 1.20 7.55 17.85
N ALA A 75 2.37 6.90 17.86
CA ALA A 75 3.36 7.05 18.92
C ALA A 75 3.88 8.51 19.00
N ALA A 76 4.17 9.13 17.85
CA ALA A 76 4.55 10.54 17.79
C ALA A 76 3.44 11.48 18.32
N ALA A 77 2.18 11.20 18.02
CA ALA A 77 1.04 11.97 18.53
C ALA A 77 0.87 11.82 20.06
N TYR A 78 1.15 10.63 20.60
CA TYR A 78 1.05 10.32 22.02
C TYR A 78 2.16 10.99 22.83
N PHE A 79 3.41 10.91 22.37
CA PHE A 79 4.57 11.52 23.03
C PHE A 79 4.73 13.02 22.77
N ALA A 80 3.89 13.61 21.91
CA ALA A 80 3.94 15.04 21.62
C ALA A 80 3.76 15.88 22.90
N PRO A 81 4.70 16.79 23.21
CA PRO A 81 4.69 17.58 24.44
C PRO A 81 3.42 18.43 24.53
N ALA A 82 2.97 18.73 25.74
CA ALA A 82 1.74 19.50 25.99
C ALA A 82 1.73 20.90 25.32
N HIS A 83 2.91 21.44 25.00
CA HIS A 83 3.08 22.69 24.25
C HIS A 83 2.90 22.57 22.73
N SER A 84 2.95 21.34 22.18
CA SER A 84 2.55 21.09 20.80
C SER A 84 1.05 21.27 20.74
N GLY A 85 0.60 22.40 20.18
CA GLY A 85 -0.82 22.77 20.10
C GLY A 85 -1.69 21.62 19.57
N ARG A 86 -2.97 21.61 19.95
CA ARG A 86 -3.97 20.58 19.61
C ARG A 86 -3.91 20.16 18.12
N HIS A 87 -3.60 21.11 17.24
CA HIS A 87 -3.45 20.94 15.81
C HIS A 87 -2.29 20.00 15.39
N ALA A 88 -1.15 20.01 16.09
CA ALA A 88 -0.03 19.13 15.76
C ALA A 88 -0.35 17.66 16.10
N LYS A 89 -1.06 17.43 17.21
CA LYS A 89 -1.51 16.09 17.62
C LYS A 89 -2.58 15.54 16.67
N SER A 90 -3.53 16.37 16.24
CA SER A 90 -4.58 15.95 15.31
C SER A 90 -4.03 15.59 13.93
N VAL A 91 -3.05 16.33 13.41
CA VAL A 91 -2.42 16.02 12.11
C VAL A 91 -1.67 14.68 12.16
N LEU A 92 -0.93 14.40 13.22
CA LEU A 92 -0.23 13.11 13.37
C LEU A 92 -1.22 11.95 13.52
N PHE A 93 -2.31 12.14 14.25
CA PHE A 93 -3.36 11.15 14.39
C PHE A 93 -4.07 10.89 13.05
N ALA A 94 -4.35 11.95 12.29
CA ALA A 94 -4.92 11.85 10.94
C ALA A 94 -3.96 11.14 9.97
N ALA A 95 -2.65 11.39 10.06
CA ALA A 95 -1.64 10.71 9.25
C ALA A 95 -1.56 9.21 9.57
N GLY A 96 -1.60 8.85 10.87
CA GLY A 96 -1.67 7.46 11.30
C GLY A 96 -2.95 6.76 10.80
N ALA A 97 -4.10 7.42 10.93
CA ALA A 97 -5.38 6.90 10.46
C ALA A 97 -5.44 6.76 8.93
N ALA A 98 -4.89 7.72 8.18
CA ALA A 98 -4.77 7.64 6.73
C ALA A 98 -3.94 6.42 6.32
N MET A 99 -2.80 6.20 6.97
CA MET A 99 -1.94 5.05 6.66
C MET A 99 -2.58 3.70 6.97
N ILE A 100 -3.27 3.58 8.10
CA ILE A 100 -3.93 2.30 8.44
C ILE A 100 -5.13 2.02 7.54
N SER A 101 -5.82 3.07 7.04
CA SER A 101 -6.96 2.95 6.13
C SER A 101 -6.57 2.42 4.75
N ILE A 102 -5.29 2.49 4.37
CA ILE A 102 -4.81 1.96 3.09
C ILE A 102 -4.91 0.45 3.05
N ALA A 103 -4.73 -0.27 4.17
CA ALA A 103 -4.83 -1.74 4.21
C ALA A 103 -6.23 -2.28 3.86
N PRO A 104 -7.33 -1.84 4.50
CA PRO A 104 -8.67 -2.27 4.09
C PRO A 104 -9.04 -1.76 2.70
N CYS A 105 -8.62 -0.56 2.30
CA CYS A 105 -8.84 -0.06 0.94
C CYS A 105 -8.14 -0.95 -0.12
N THR A 106 -6.88 -1.34 0.12
CA THR A 106 -6.17 -2.23 -0.81
C THR A 106 -6.81 -3.60 -0.87
N LEU A 107 -7.23 -4.17 0.27
CA LEU A 107 -7.95 -5.44 0.26
C LEU A 107 -9.29 -5.34 -0.49
N LEU A 108 -10.11 -4.30 -0.23
CA LEU A 108 -11.42 -4.16 -0.86
C LEU A 108 -11.32 -3.89 -2.36
N PHE A 109 -10.53 -2.89 -2.77
CA PHE A 109 -10.45 -2.49 -4.17
C PHE A 109 -9.66 -3.50 -5.02
N VAL A 110 -8.58 -4.08 -4.49
CA VAL A 110 -7.69 -4.93 -5.30
C VAL A 110 -8.17 -6.39 -5.32
N MET A 111 -8.70 -6.95 -4.22
CA MET A 111 -9.25 -8.31 -4.25
C MET A 111 -10.40 -8.42 -5.24
N GLU A 112 -11.28 -7.42 -5.33
CA GLU A 112 -12.42 -7.47 -6.26
C GLU A 112 -11.94 -7.57 -7.72
N HIS A 113 -10.88 -6.83 -8.06
CA HIS A 113 -10.27 -6.87 -9.39
C HIS A 113 -9.57 -8.21 -9.66
N VAL A 114 -8.81 -8.74 -8.70
CA VAL A 114 -8.14 -10.05 -8.80
C VAL A 114 -9.17 -11.17 -8.96
N THR A 115 -10.32 -11.08 -8.28
CA THR A 115 -11.39 -12.08 -8.36
C THR A 115 -12.08 -12.04 -9.73
N LYS A 116 -12.35 -10.85 -10.26
CA LYS A 116 -12.88 -10.67 -11.63
C LYS A 116 -11.90 -11.20 -12.68
N LEU A 117 -10.60 -10.89 -12.54
CA LEU A 117 -9.54 -11.39 -13.42
C LEU A 117 -9.42 -12.93 -13.40
N LYS A 118 -9.54 -13.57 -12.23
CA LYS A 118 -9.61 -15.03 -12.14
C LYS A 118 -10.84 -15.62 -12.85
N GLY A 119 -11.98 -14.93 -12.77
CA GLY A 119 -13.20 -15.33 -13.48
C GLY A 119 -13.01 -15.35 -14.99
N TYR A 120 -12.42 -14.29 -15.56
CA TYR A 120 -12.10 -14.23 -16.99
C TYR A 120 -11.08 -15.29 -17.43
N LEU A 121 -10.11 -15.62 -16.57
CA LEU A 121 -9.15 -16.69 -16.87
C LEU A 121 -9.81 -18.07 -16.95
N LYS A 122 -10.72 -18.34 -16.02
CA LYS A 122 -11.46 -19.61 -15.97
C LYS A 122 -12.35 -19.81 -17.19
N LEU A 123 -12.92 -18.72 -17.71
CA LEU A 123 -13.68 -18.70 -18.96
C LEU A 123 -12.78 -18.93 -20.19
N ALA A 124 -11.57 -18.37 -20.21
CA ALA A 124 -10.60 -18.56 -21.28
C ALA A 124 -10.04 -19.99 -21.34
N ASP A 125 -9.74 -20.61 -20.19
CA ASP A 125 -9.27 -22.01 -20.11
C ASP A 125 -10.39 -23.04 -20.41
N SER A 126 -11.66 -22.67 -20.25
CA SER A 126 -12.81 -23.55 -20.58
C SER A 126 -13.14 -23.61 -22.08
N GLY A 127 -12.38 -22.94 -22.96
CA GLY A 127 -12.60 -23.01 -24.41
C GLY A 127 -13.86 -22.31 -24.91
N ALA A 128 -14.50 -21.46 -24.09
CA ALA A 128 -15.72 -20.74 -24.46
C ALA A 128 -15.47 -19.53 -25.40
N VAL A 129 -14.21 -19.25 -25.76
CA VAL A 129 -13.84 -18.24 -26.76
C VAL A 129 -13.47 -18.94 -28.07
N CYS A 130 -14.43 -19.71 -28.58
CA CYS A 130 -14.54 -20.06 -29.98
C CYS A 130 -15.98 -19.72 -30.39
N MET A 131 -16.25 -18.43 -30.58
CA MET A 131 -17.26 -17.87 -31.49
C MET A 131 -17.09 -16.35 -31.56
#